data_AF-A0A1V6DQU8-F1
#
_entry.id   AF-A0A1V6DQU8-F1
#
_cell.length_a   1.000
_cell.length_b   1.000
_cell.length_c   1.000
_cell.angle_alpha   90.00
_cell.angle_beta   90.00
_cell.angle_gamma   90.00
#
_symmetry.space_group_name_H-M   'P 1'
#
loop_
_entity.id
_entity.type
_entity.pdbx_description
1 polymer ?
#
loop_
_entity_poly.entity_id
_entity_poly.type
_entity_poly.pdbx_seq_one_letter_code
_entity_poly.pdbx_strand_id
1 'polypeptide(L)'
;MLTPFVKRIVYDAPEDDAKRIETALRAGLGKATQTWQKDVAPRHFRYGAQGRYGYKQRSRKYRDRKMRVYGHRRPLVYSGESEHWVLTRRAQPKTRRTRVGLTATLPVVVPKYFFMYRGSGPDKYAELTATLPEEYEQLFQGVDAVIETELQKPTRPRRKHIGHP
;
A
#
# COMPACT_ATOMS: atom_id res chain seq x y z
N MET A 1 -18.22 5.52 -0.89
CA MET A 1 -17.60 4.65 0.13
C MET A 1 -16.12 4.57 -0.18
N LEU A 2 -15.22 4.77 0.80
CA LEU A 2 -13.79 4.60 0.60
C LEU A 2 -13.47 3.10 0.64
N THR A 3 -12.94 2.56 -0.45
CA THR A 3 -12.52 1.16 -0.52
C THR A 3 -11.14 1.02 0.13
N PRO A 4 -10.94 0.09 1.09
CA PRO A 4 -9.59 -0.23 1.55
C PRO A 4 -8.75 -0.74 0.36
N PHE A 5 -7.43 -0.52 0.43
CA PHE A 5 -6.42 -0.95 -0.57
C PHE A 5 -6.29 -2.49 -0.63
N VAL A 6 -7.37 -3.22 -0.83
CA VAL A 6 -7.36 -4.69 -0.85
C VAL A 6 -8.16 -5.14 -2.07
N LYS A 7 -7.49 -5.21 -3.23
CA LYS A 7 -8.02 -5.91 -4.40
C LYS A 7 -7.76 -7.40 -4.22
N ARG A 8 -8.83 -8.18 -4.13
CA ARG A 8 -8.73 -9.65 -4.20
C ARG A 8 -8.67 -10.04 -5.67
N ILE A 9 -7.51 -10.50 -6.12
CA ILE A 9 -7.34 -11.07 -7.46
C ILE A 9 -7.38 -12.59 -7.29
N VAL A 10 -8.35 -13.26 -7.91
CA VAL A 10 -8.51 -14.72 -7.86
C VAL A 10 -8.07 -15.28 -9.21
N TYR A 11 -7.08 -16.17 -9.19
CA TYR A 11 -6.72 -17.00 -10.33
C TYR A 11 -7.05 -18.46 -10.01
N ASP A 12 -7.68 -19.14 -10.95
CA ASP A 12 -7.91 -20.58 -10.93
C ASP A 12 -6.81 -21.22 -11.77
N ALA A 13 -5.92 -22.00 -11.15
CA ALA A 13 -4.73 -22.49 -11.84
C ALA A 13 -4.28 -23.86 -11.36
N PRO A 14 -3.77 -24.73 -12.27
CA PRO A 14 -3.17 -26.01 -11.93
C PRO A 14 -2.00 -25.85 -10.95
N GLU A 15 -1.78 -26.85 -10.10
CA GLU A 15 -0.87 -26.80 -8.94
C GLU A 15 0.59 -26.47 -9.31
N ASP A 16 1.02 -26.83 -10.52
CA ASP A 16 2.37 -26.58 -11.06
C ASP A 16 2.62 -25.11 -11.46
N ASP A 17 1.59 -24.37 -11.90
CA ASP A 17 1.72 -22.94 -12.27
C ASP A 17 1.46 -21.99 -11.10
N ALA A 18 1.01 -22.51 -9.95
CA ALA A 18 0.69 -21.71 -8.77
C ALA A 18 1.88 -20.85 -8.28
N LYS A 19 3.13 -21.34 -8.40
CA LYS A 19 4.33 -20.56 -8.03
C LYS A 19 4.63 -19.43 -9.01
N ARG A 20 4.39 -19.64 -10.30
CA ARG A 20 4.57 -18.61 -11.33
C ARG A 20 3.53 -17.50 -11.16
N ILE A 21 2.27 -17.87 -10.98
CA ILE A 21 1.18 -16.94 -10.72
C ILE A 21 1.43 -16.16 -9.43
N GLU A 22 1.94 -16.81 -8.38
CA GLU A 22 2.33 -16.13 -7.15
C GLU A 22 3.44 -15.10 -7.36
N THR A 23 4.41 -15.41 -8.20
CA THR A 23 5.49 -14.49 -8.55
C THR A 23 4.97 -13.32 -9.37
N ALA A 24 4.14 -13.59 -10.39
CA ALA A 24 3.54 -12.56 -11.23
C ALA A 24 2.63 -11.62 -10.42
N LEU A 25 1.79 -12.18 -9.54
CA LEU A 25 0.94 -11.39 -8.63
C LEU A 25 1.75 -10.54 -7.66
N ARG A 26 2.86 -11.08 -7.10
CA ARG A 26 3.78 -10.27 -6.29
C ARG A 26 4.35 -9.10 -7.08
N ALA A 27 4.77 -9.32 -8.32
CA ALA A 27 5.33 -8.26 -9.15
C ALA A 27 4.29 -7.19 -9.49
N GLY A 28 3.09 -7.59 -9.94
CA GLY A 28 2.00 -6.68 -10.26
C GLY A 28 1.58 -5.82 -9.06
N LEU A 29 1.42 -6.42 -7.89
CA LEU A 29 1.08 -5.67 -6.68
C LEU A 29 2.24 -4.83 -6.15
N GLY A 30 3.48 -5.28 -6.38
CA GLY A 30 4.67 -4.47 -6.15
C GLY A 30 4.68 -3.22 -7.01
N LYS A 31 4.17 -3.28 -8.24
CA LYS A 31 3.98 -2.10 -9.10
C LYS A 31 2.90 -1.17 -8.54
N ALA A 32 1.72 -1.70 -8.20
CA ALA A 32 0.63 -0.91 -7.60
C ALA A 32 1.08 -0.17 -6.34
N THR A 33 1.89 -0.83 -5.51
CA THR A 33 2.52 -0.25 -4.32
C THR A 33 3.38 0.96 -4.64
N GLN A 34 4.26 0.81 -5.63
CA GLN A 34 5.19 1.87 -6.01
C GLN A 34 4.42 3.06 -6.58
N THR A 35 3.40 2.80 -7.38
CA THR A 35 2.49 3.84 -7.89
C THR A 35 1.78 4.54 -6.73
N TRP A 36 1.24 3.80 -5.75
CA TRP A 36 0.62 4.39 -4.57
C TRP A 36 1.58 5.31 -3.82
N GLN A 37 2.75 4.79 -3.47
CA GLN A 37 3.73 5.49 -2.66
C GLN A 37 4.28 6.74 -3.36
N LYS A 38 4.39 6.69 -4.69
CA LYS A 38 4.91 7.80 -5.50
C LYS A 38 3.85 8.87 -5.76
N ASP A 39 2.64 8.47 -6.12
CA ASP A 39 1.66 9.39 -6.74
C ASP A 39 0.48 9.70 -5.82
N VAL A 40 0.07 8.76 -4.97
CA VAL A 40 -1.11 8.87 -4.10
C VAL A 40 -0.71 9.28 -2.68
N ALA A 41 0.20 8.53 -2.04
CA ALA A 41 0.61 8.74 -0.65
C ALA A 41 1.05 10.19 -0.33
N PRO A 42 1.82 10.91 -1.19
CA PRO A 42 2.17 12.30 -0.92
C PRO A 42 0.94 13.22 -0.76
N ARG A 43 -0.16 12.92 -1.46
CA ARG A 43 -1.39 13.74 -1.42
C ARG A 43 -2.05 13.68 -0.06
N HIS A 44 -1.95 12.57 0.66
CA HIS A 44 -2.51 12.40 2.00
C HIS A 44 -1.87 13.32 3.06
N PHE A 45 -0.67 13.86 2.78
CA PHE A 45 0.06 14.76 3.68
C PHE A 45 -0.09 16.24 3.31
N ARG A 46 -0.70 16.57 2.16
CA ARG A 46 -0.84 17.94 1.68
C ARG A 46 -1.94 18.72 2.40
N TYR A 47 -1.86 20.05 2.33
CA TYR A 47 -2.96 20.92 2.73
C TYR A 47 -4.23 20.56 1.95
N GLY A 48 -5.39 20.61 2.61
CA GLY A 48 -6.68 20.25 2.00
C GLY A 48 -6.97 18.75 1.91
N ALA A 49 -6.01 17.86 2.20
CA ALA A 49 -6.26 16.41 2.13
C ALA A 49 -7.36 15.95 3.10
N GLN A 50 -7.57 16.67 4.22
CA GLN A 50 -8.70 16.41 5.13
C GLN A 50 -10.05 16.49 4.43
N GLY A 51 -10.25 17.51 3.58
CA GLY A 51 -11.48 17.67 2.81
C GLY A 51 -11.58 16.65 1.69
N ARG A 52 -10.48 16.47 0.93
CA ARG A 52 -10.41 15.55 -0.21
C ARG A 52 -10.73 14.10 0.17
N TYR A 53 -10.19 13.62 1.29
CA TYR A 53 -10.29 12.22 1.71
C TYR A 53 -11.28 12.01 2.85
N GLY A 54 -12.03 13.04 3.27
CA GLY A 54 -13.02 12.93 4.33
C GLY A 54 -12.45 12.57 5.71
N TYR A 55 -11.25 13.07 6.04
CA TYR A 55 -10.63 12.77 7.34
C TYR A 55 -11.41 13.33 8.51
N LYS A 56 -11.27 12.67 9.65
CA LYS A 56 -11.88 13.16 10.89
C LYS A 56 -11.23 14.48 11.30
N GLN A 57 -12.06 15.49 11.57
CA GLN A 57 -11.56 16.78 12.02
C GLN A 57 -10.80 16.64 13.34
N ARG A 58 -9.64 17.27 13.42
CA ARG A 58 -8.87 17.40 14.66
C ARG A 58 -9.36 18.62 15.44
N SER A 59 -9.29 18.57 16.76
CA SER A 59 -9.71 19.68 17.62
C SER A 59 -8.99 20.98 17.27
N ARG A 60 -9.68 22.11 17.40
CA ARG A 60 -9.12 23.45 17.14
C ARG A 60 -7.84 23.68 17.95
N LYS A 61 -7.88 23.38 19.26
CA LYS A 61 -6.72 23.46 20.17
C LYS A 61 -5.50 22.68 19.65
N TYR A 62 -5.70 21.47 19.11
CA TYR A 62 -4.61 20.68 18.51
C TYR A 62 -4.04 21.36 17.26
N ARG A 63 -4.92 21.82 16.35
CA ARG A 63 -4.50 22.50 15.11
C ARG A 63 -3.74 23.79 15.38
N ASP A 64 -4.17 24.58 16.36
CA ASP A 64 -3.55 25.85 16.70
C ASP A 64 -2.22 25.64 17.44
N ARG A 65 -2.16 24.68 18.38
CA ARG A 65 -0.88 24.26 18.99
C ARG A 65 0.11 23.83 17.92
N LYS A 66 -0.32 23.00 16.98
CA LYS A 66 0.56 22.48 15.93
C LYS A 66 1.03 23.57 14.97
N MET A 67 0.16 24.52 14.62
CA MET A 67 0.54 25.69 13.85
C MET A 67 1.61 26.51 14.58
N ARG A 68 1.46 26.71 15.89
CA ARG A 68 2.42 27.45 16.72
C ARG A 68 3.79 26.75 16.84
N VAL A 69 3.81 25.42 16.95
CA VAL A 69 5.05 24.65 17.19
C VAL A 69 5.77 24.27 15.90
N TYR A 70 5.04 23.90 14.84
CA TYR A 70 5.61 23.36 13.59
C TYR A 70 5.32 24.22 12.35
N GLY A 71 4.59 25.33 12.49
CA GLY A 71 4.29 26.24 11.37
C GLY A 71 3.32 25.69 10.33
N HIS A 72 2.64 24.56 10.58
CA HIS A 72 1.75 23.96 9.58
C HIS A 72 0.53 23.25 10.16
N ARG A 73 -0.47 23.06 9.29
CA ARG A 73 -1.72 22.33 9.57
C ARG A 73 -1.89 21.05 8.74
N ARG A 74 -0.85 20.64 8.00
CA ARG A 74 -0.81 19.40 7.18
C ARG A 74 -1.37 18.17 7.93
N PRO A 75 -2.33 17.41 7.36
CA PRO A 75 -2.85 16.19 7.98
C PRO A 75 -1.80 15.08 8.02
N LEU A 76 -1.96 14.14 8.95
CA LEU A 76 -1.08 12.97 9.18
C LEU A 76 0.41 13.26 9.44
N VAL A 77 0.86 14.51 9.31
CA VAL A 77 2.22 14.97 9.59
C VAL A 77 2.26 15.68 10.94
N TYR A 78 3.09 15.28 11.89
CA TYR A 78 3.36 16.11 13.09
C TYR A 78 4.69 16.83 12.94
N SER A 79 5.80 16.09 12.97
CA SER A 79 7.17 16.58 12.77
C SER A 79 7.70 16.38 11.34
N GLY A 80 7.02 15.59 10.50
CA GLY A 80 7.53 15.14 9.19
C GLY A 80 7.91 13.67 9.16
N GLU A 81 8.11 13.03 10.32
CA GLU A 81 8.57 11.64 10.37
C GLU A 81 7.59 10.66 9.72
N SER A 82 6.29 10.84 9.91
CA SER A 82 5.26 10.00 9.28
C SER A 82 5.30 10.07 7.75
N GLU A 83 5.42 11.29 7.22
CA GLU A 83 5.57 11.54 5.78
C GLU A 83 6.85 10.88 5.27
N HIS A 84 7.98 11.10 5.95
CA HIS A 84 9.24 10.48 5.59
C HIS A 84 9.15 8.95 5.56
N TRP A 85 8.63 8.31 6.61
CA TRP A 85 8.50 6.86 6.68
C TRP A 85 7.66 6.29 5.54
N VAL A 86 6.51 6.91 5.26
CA VAL A 86 5.60 6.45 4.22
C VAL A 86 6.18 6.65 2.83
N LEU A 87 6.97 7.70 2.60
CA LEU A 87 7.52 7.98 1.28
C LEU A 87 8.84 7.26 0.99
N THR A 88 9.66 6.95 2.01
CA THR A 88 10.98 6.31 1.80
C THR A 88 10.97 4.80 1.96
N ARG A 89 10.11 4.24 2.82
CA ARG A 89 10.13 2.81 3.12
C ARG A 89 9.22 2.07 2.15
N ARG A 90 9.80 1.49 1.11
CA ARG A 90 9.07 0.65 0.16
C ARG A 90 8.64 -0.64 0.85
N ALA A 91 7.34 -0.84 0.93
CA ALA A 91 6.80 -2.08 1.45
C ALA A 91 6.84 -3.17 0.38
N GLN A 92 7.15 -4.40 0.79
CA GLN A 92 7.07 -5.56 -0.09
C GLN A 92 5.66 -6.17 -0.01
N PRO A 93 5.01 -6.48 -1.14
CA PRO A 93 3.70 -7.14 -1.13
C PRO A 93 3.82 -8.51 -0.48
N LYS A 94 2.90 -8.81 0.43
CA LYS A 94 2.79 -10.13 1.06
C LYS A 94 1.74 -10.93 0.31
N THR A 95 2.09 -12.13 -0.13
CA THR A 95 1.11 -13.07 -0.69
C THR A 95 0.89 -14.22 0.26
N ARG A 96 -0.36 -14.71 0.29
CA ARG A 96 -0.78 -15.86 1.07
C ARG A 96 -1.67 -16.73 0.19
N ARG A 97 -1.31 -18.01 0.08
CA ARG A 97 -2.19 -19.01 -0.53
C ARG A 97 -3.38 -19.27 0.39
N THR A 98 -4.58 -19.27 -0.18
CA THR A 98 -5.83 -19.61 0.50
C THR A 98 -6.48 -20.78 -0.23
N ARG A 99 -7.46 -21.44 0.39
CA ARG A 99 -8.19 -22.56 -0.23
C ARG A 99 -8.88 -22.19 -1.55
N VAL A 100 -9.14 -20.89 -1.78
CA VAL A 100 -9.91 -20.36 -2.91
C VAL A 100 -9.04 -19.49 -3.83
N GLY A 101 -7.72 -19.73 -3.84
CA GLY A 101 -6.76 -19.01 -4.67
C GLY A 101 -5.70 -18.23 -3.90
N LEU A 102 -5.00 -17.32 -4.58
CA LEU A 102 -3.94 -16.50 -3.99
C LEU A 102 -4.49 -15.16 -3.50
N THR A 103 -4.32 -14.87 -2.20
CA THR A 103 -4.58 -13.53 -1.67
C THR A 103 -3.27 -12.77 -1.57
N ALA A 104 -3.33 -11.47 -1.82
CA ALA A 104 -2.17 -10.62 -1.69
C ALA A 104 -2.55 -9.32 -0.99
N THR A 105 -1.69 -8.90 -0.08
CA THR A 105 -1.90 -7.74 0.78
C THR A 105 -0.68 -6.85 0.69
N LEU A 106 -0.92 -5.56 0.51
CA LEU A 106 0.14 -4.58 0.57
C LEU A 106 0.24 -4.00 1.98
N PRO A 107 1.28 -4.31 2.77
CA PRO A 107 1.52 -3.58 4.00
C PRO A 107 1.93 -2.14 3.67
N VAL A 108 1.48 -1.16 4.44
CA VAL A 108 2.05 0.20 4.44
C VAL A 108 2.97 0.29 5.65
N VAL A 109 4.23 0.68 5.45
CA VAL A 109 5.18 0.82 6.55
C VAL A 109 4.95 2.16 7.24
N VAL A 110 4.30 2.11 8.40
CA VAL A 110 4.00 3.29 9.22
C VAL A 110 4.55 3.15 10.64
N PRO A 111 4.85 4.25 11.33
CA PRO A 111 5.17 4.24 12.75
C PRO A 111 4.04 3.65 13.61
N LYS A 112 4.40 3.02 14.74
CA LYS A 112 3.44 2.37 15.66
C LYS A 112 2.26 3.26 16.06
N TYR A 113 2.47 4.57 16.20
CA TYR A 113 1.43 5.52 16.60
C TYR A 113 0.31 5.73 15.57
N PHE A 114 0.41 5.18 14.36
CA PHE A 114 -0.71 5.11 13.41
C PHE A 114 -1.79 4.13 13.88
N PHE A 115 -1.40 3.07 14.57
CA PHE A 115 -2.29 2.05 15.12
C PHE A 115 -2.75 2.34 16.55
N MET A 116 -2.15 3.35 17.21
CA MET A 116 -2.50 3.75 18.58
C MET A 116 -3.74 4.67 18.59
N TYR A 117 -4.87 4.19 18.08
CA TYR A 117 -6.15 4.87 18.22
C TYR A 117 -6.69 4.68 19.65
N ARG A 118 -7.41 5.68 20.17
CA ARG A 118 -8.06 5.62 21.49
C ARG A 118 -9.51 6.09 21.37
N GLY A 119 -10.46 5.18 21.60
CA GLY A 119 -11.90 5.48 21.65
C GLY A 119 -12.40 6.25 20.42
N SER A 120 -12.97 7.44 20.65
CA SER A 120 -13.50 8.35 19.61
C SER A 120 -12.41 9.12 18.83
N GLY A 121 -11.14 8.78 19.02
CA GLY A 121 -10.03 9.37 18.28
C GLY A 121 -10.07 9.06 16.78
N PRO A 122 -9.26 9.76 15.99
CA PRO A 122 -9.15 9.49 14.56
C PRO A 122 -8.27 8.28 14.26
N ASP A 123 -8.73 7.43 13.35
CA ASP A 123 -7.95 6.32 12.82
C ASP A 123 -7.01 6.83 11.73
N LYS A 124 -5.74 7.03 12.11
CA LYS A 124 -4.71 7.55 11.21
C LYS A 124 -4.35 6.55 10.11
N TYR A 125 -4.46 5.25 10.38
CA TYR A 125 -4.17 4.23 9.38
C TYR A 125 -5.25 4.24 8.31
N ALA A 126 -6.52 4.22 8.71
CA ALA A 126 -7.66 4.33 7.79
C ALA A 126 -7.61 5.63 6.98
N GLU A 127 -7.28 6.76 7.61
CA GLU A 127 -7.09 8.05 6.91
C GLU A 127 -5.94 7.97 5.88
N LEU A 128 -4.82 7.32 6.21
CA LEU A 128 -3.70 7.20 5.27
C LEU A 128 -4.00 6.29 4.08
N THR A 129 -4.79 5.23 4.28
CA THR A 129 -5.13 4.27 3.22
C THR A 129 -6.40 4.61 2.46
N ALA A 130 -7.03 5.75 2.76
CA ALA A 130 -8.28 6.19 2.14
C ALA A 130 -8.07 6.54 0.65
N THR A 131 -8.37 5.63 -0.27
CA THR A 131 -8.23 5.89 -1.70
C THR A 131 -9.53 6.38 -2.34
N LEU A 132 -9.43 7.33 -3.26
CA LEU A 132 -10.52 7.72 -4.15
C LEU A 132 -10.68 6.70 -5.29
N PRO A 133 -11.86 6.58 -5.93
CA PRO A 133 -12.06 5.66 -7.07
C PRO A 133 -11.07 5.90 -8.21
N GLU A 134 -10.84 7.16 -8.59
CA GLU A 134 -9.88 7.54 -9.65
C GLU A 134 -8.45 7.12 -9.29
N GLU A 135 -8.07 7.25 -8.02
CA GLU A 135 -6.75 6.84 -7.55
C GLU A 135 -6.65 5.31 -7.53
N TYR A 136 -7.74 4.62 -7.22
CA TYR A 136 -7.80 3.17 -7.31
C TYR A 136 -7.55 2.68 -8.73
N GLU A 137 -8.15 3.30 -9.75
CA GLU A 137 -7.87 2.97 -11.15
C GLU A 137 -6.40 3.23 -11.51
N GLN A 138 -5.85 4.38 -11.11
CA GLN A 138 -4.45 4.73 -11.32
C GLN A 138 -3.48 3.70 -10.72
N LEU A 139 -3.83 3.13 -9.55
CA LEU A 139 -2.99 2.15 -8.86
C LEU A 139 -2.88 0.82 -9.62
N PHE A 140 -3.97 0.41 -10.25
CA PHE A 140 -4.02 -0.86 -10.98
C PHE A 140 -3.72 -0.70 -12.47
N GLN A 141 -3.51 0.53 -12.94
CA GLN A 141 -3.05 0.78 -14.30
C GLN A 141 -1.69 0.12 -14.54
N GLY A 142 -1.65 -0.78 -15.52
CA GLY A 142 -0.43 -1.52 -15.89
C GLY A 142 -0.04 -2.65 -14.93
N VAL A 143 -0.85 -2.96 -13.91
CA VAL A 143 -0.64 -4.15 -13.07
C VAL A 143 -0.81 -5.42 -13.89
N ASP A 144 -1.84 -5.48 -14.73
CA ASP A 144 -2.14 -6.63 -15.57
C ASP A 144 -1.01 -6.90 -16.58
N ALA A 145 -0.46 -5.85 -17.19
CA ALA A 145 0.69 -5.96 -18.09
C ALA A 145 1.95 -6.49 -17.39
N VAL A 146 2.20 -6.11 -16.14
CA VAL A 146 3.31 -6.67 -15.34
C VAL A 146 3.06 -8.14 -15.03
N ILE A 147 1.84 -8.51 -14.66
CA ILE A 147 1.47 -9.90 -14.40
C ILE A 147 1.69 -10.74 -15.66
N GLU A 148 1.17 -10.29 -16.80
CA GLU A 148 1.31 -10.97 -18.09
C GLU A 148 2.78 -11.13 -18.50
N THR A 149 3.58 -10.08 -18.35
CA THR A 149 5.03 -10.12 -18.62
C THR A 149 5.73 -11.16 -17.75
N GLU A 150 5.40 -11.24 -16.46
CA GLU A 150 6.00 -12.25 -15.56
C GLU A 150 5.54 -13.68 -15.87
N LEU A 151 4.31 -13.86 -16.36
CA LEU A 151 3.80 -15.17 -16.78
C LEU A 151 4.48 -15.67 -18.06
N GLN A 152 4.86 -14.77 -18.98
CA GLN A 152 5.54 -15.11 -20.23
C GLN A 152 7.03 -15.46 -20.04
N LYS A 153 7.63 -15.18 -18.88
CA LYS A 153 9.06 -15.45 -18.65
C LYS A 153 9.32 -16.96 -18.55
N PRO A 154 10.35 -17.50 -19.26
CA PRO A 154 10.74 -18.89 -19.10
C PRO A 154 11.17 -19.15 -17.65
N THR A 155 10.72 -20.25 -17.06
CA THR A 155 11.13 -20.61 -15.69
C THR A 155 12.61 -20.95 -15.70
N ARG A 156 13.41 -20.17 -14.94
CA ARG A 156 14.84 -20.43 -14.81
C ARG A 156 15.05 -21.89 -14.37
N PRO A 157 15.89 -22.67 -15.08
CA PRO A 157 16.18 -24.03 -14.66
C PRO A 157 16.78 -24.00 -13.26
N ARG A 158 16.27 -24.85 -12.36
CA ARG A 158 16.86 -25.03 -11.02
C ARG A 158 18.29 -25.51 -11.23
N ARG A 159 19.28 -24.69 -10.86
CA ARG A 159 20.69 -25.09 -10.86
C ARG A 159 20.81 -26.23 -9.85
N LYS A 160 20.84 -27.48 -10.33
CA LYS A 160 21.14 -28.64 -9.48
C LYS A 160 22.60 -28.47 -9.05
N HIS A 161 22.85 -28.30 -7.75
CA HIS A 161 24.20 -28.48 -7.21
C HIS A 161 24.52 -29.96 -7.40
N ILE A 162 25.33 -30.27 -8.42
CA ILE A 162 25.95 -31.58 -8.56
C ILE A 162 27.06 -31.60 -7.52
N GLY A 163 26.85 -32.32 -6.42
CA GLY A 163 27.94 -32.62 -5.49
C GLY A 163 29.04 -33.32 -6.25
N HIS A 164 30.29 -32.87 -6.08
CA HIS A 164 31.46 -33.60 -6.56
C HIS A 164 31.64 -34.89 -5.74
N PRO A 165 32.21 -35.95 -6.37
CA PRO A 165 32.23 -37.32 -5.86
C PRO A 165 32.93 -37.47 -4.50
#